data_AF-A0A453KIL2-F1
#
_entry.id   AF-A0A453KIL2-F1
#
_cell.length_a   1.000
_cell.length_b   1.000
_cell.length_c   1.000
_cell.angle_alpha   90.00
_cell.angle_beta   90.00
_cell.angle_gamma   90.00
#
_symmetry.space_group_name_H-M   'P 1'
#
loop_
_entity.id
_entity.type
_entity.pdbx_description
1 polymer ?
#
loop_
_entity_poly.entity_id
_entity_poly.type
_entity_poly.pdbx_seq_one_letter_code
_entity_poly.pdbx_strand_id
1 'polypeptide(L)'
;MLVGHSMGGFVARAALVHPGLRKSAVETILTLSSPHQYPPVALQPSLGHFFSHVNEEWRNGYKKGVSHTSSPKLSNVVVVSISGGIHDYQIRSRLAALDGIVPSTHGFMVGSSSVKNVWLSMEHQSILWCNQLAVQVAHTLLSMIDPVDRQPFLSSQKRVFVFAKMLQSVVPQSLSWMNHVSGSQSSNFLASDTREAGGTISFFSLLHPLHN
;
A
#
# COMPACT_ATOMS: atom_id res chain seq x y z
N MET A 1 -5.73 5.21 14.20
CA MET A 1 -4.65 4.38 13.61
C MET A 1 -4.33 3.28 14.60
N LEU A 2 -3.98 2.08 14.13
CA LEU A 2 -3.48 0.98 14.96
C LEU A 2 -2.07 0.58 14.52
N VAL A 3 -1.22 0.26 15.49
CA VAL A 3 0.06 -0.40 15.25
C VAL A 3 0.02 -1.75 15.96
N GLY A 4 0.25 -2.83 15.23
CA GLY A 4 0.23 -4.18 15.79
C GLY A 4 1.55 -4.90 15.53
N HIS A 5 1.99 -5.69 16.49
CA HIS A 5 3.16 -6.55 16.35
C HIS A 5 2.77 -8.00 16.53
N SER A 6 3.41 -8.92 15.80
CA SER A 6 3.12 -10.35 15.90
C SER A 6 1.62 -10.64 15.75
N MET A 7 1.05 -11.47 16.61
CA MET A 7 -0.40 -11.72 16.65
C MET A 7 -1.24 -10.45 16.88
N GLY A 8 -0.70 -9.39 17.48
CA GLY A 8 -1.39 -8.11 17.65
C GLY A 8 -1.77 -7.44 16.33
N GLY A 9 -0.96 -7.59 15.27
CA GLY A 9 -1.31 -7.09 13.93
C GLY A 9 -2.47 -7.85 13.30
N PHE A 10 -2.53 -9.16 13.51
CA PHE A 10 -3.67 -9.98 13.08
C PHE A 10 -4.94 -9.61 13.88
N VAL A 11 -4.83 -9.45 15.19
CA VAL A 11 -5.95 -9.03 16.06
C VAL A 11 -6.48 -7.66 15.64
N ALA A 12 -5.60 -6.71 15.31
CA ALA A 12 -6.01 -5.41 14.78
C ALA A 12 -6.87 -5.57 13.52
N ARG A 13 -6.48 -6.45 12.58
CA ARG A 13 -7.29 -6.74 11.39
C ARG A 13 -8.62 -7.42 11.72
N ALA A 14 -8.62 -8.38 12.63
CA ALA A 14 -9.84 -9.05 13.06
C ALA A 14 -10.85 -8.08 13.71
N ALA A 15 -10.36 -7.11 14.49
CA ALA A 15 -11.20 -6.10 15.12
C ALA A 15 -11.96 -5.24 14.10
N LEU A 16 -11.38 -4.94 12.92
CA LEU A 16 -12.03 -4.10 11.89
C LEU A 16 -13.21 -4.77 11.20
N VAL A 17 -13.23 -6.09 11.15
CA VAL A 17 -14.33 -6.85 10.57
C VAL A 17 -15.40 -7.21 11.60
N HIS A 18 -15.12 -7.01 12.89
CA HIS A 18 -16.08 -7.19 13.97
C HIS A 18 -17.33 -6.30 13.79
N PRO A 19 -18.55 -6.81 13.98
CA PRO A 19 -19.80 -6.06 13.74
C PRO A 19 -19.99 -4.88 14.70
N GLY A 20 -19.43 -4.99 15.92
CA GLY A 20 -19.55 -3.93 16.95
C GLY A 20 -18.58 -2.76 16.78
N LEU A 21 -17.61 -2.82 15.87
CA LEU A 21 -16.68 -1.70 15.69
C LEU A 21 -17.32 -0.58 14.87
N ARG A 22 -17.27 0.65 15.37
CA ARG A 22 -17.77 1.84 14.66
C ARG A 22 -17.04 2.03 13.33
N LYS A 23 -17.79 2.32 12.26
CA LYS A 23 -17.23 2.69 10.94
C LYS A 23 -16.27 3.88 11.09
N SER A 24 -15.17 3.88 10.32
CA SER A 24 -14.11 4.89 10.38
C SER A 24 -13.43 5.06 11.75
N ALA A 25 -13.61 4.13 12.71
CA ALA A 25 -12.85 4.17 13.96
C ALA A 25 -11.35 3.93 13.72
N VAL A 26 -11.02 3.08 12.76
CA VAL A 26 -9.64 2.79 12.35
C VAL A 26 -9.57 2.81 10.84
N GLU A 27 -8.76 3.71 10.31
CA GLU A 27 -8.56 3.84 8.88
C GLU A 27 -7.15 3.40 8.46
N THR A 28 -6.19 3.35 9.37
CA THR A 28 -4.80 2.94 9.07
C THR A 28 -4.33 1.90 10.06
N ILE A 29 -3.76 0.80 9.55
CA ILE A 29 -3.07 -0.24 10.32
C ILE A 29 -1.62 -0.33 9.82
N LEU A 30 -0.67 -0.24 10.74
CA LEU A 30 0.72 -0.62 10.51
C LEU A 30 0.99 -1.91 11.28
N THR A 31 1.51 -2.94 10.63
CA THR A 31 1.87 -4.19 11.30
C THR A 31 3.36 -4.47 11.22
N LEU A 32 3.95 -4.90 12.32
CA LEU A 32 5.35 -5.29 12.44
C LEU A 32 5.43 -6.79 12.68
N SER A 33 6.13 -7.54 11.81
CA SER A 33 6.31 -8.99 11.94
C SER A 33 5.02 -9.73 12.30
N SER A 34 3.91 -9.41 11.64
CA SER A 34 2.58 -9.95 11.97
C SER A 34 2.14 -10.98 10.94
N PRO A 35 1.65 -12.16 11.34
CA PRO A 35 1.12 -13.15 10.40
C PRO A 35 -0.26 -12.73 9.89
N HIS A 36 -0.42 -12.68 8.58
CA HIS A 36 -1.65 -12.30 7.88
C HIS A 36 -2.29 -13.46 7.13
N GLN A 37 -1.47 -14.35 6.56
CA GLN A 37 -1.95 -15.46 5.73
C GLN A 37 -2.50 -16.62 6.57
N TYR A 38 -1.71 -17.10 7.53
CA TYR A 38 -1.98 -18.28 8.35
C TYR A 38 -1.36 -18.10 9.74
N PRO A 39 -1.86 -18.81 10.77
CA PRO A 39 -1.22 -18.80 12.08
C PRO A 39 0.22 -19.33 12.01
N PRO A 40 1.17 -18.78 12.78
CA PRO A 40 2.57 -19.23 12.77
C PRO A 40 2.72 -20.67 13.26
N VAL A 41 1.86 -21.05 14.21
CA VAL A 41 1.76 -22.39 14.76
C VAL A 41 0.29 -22.80 14.76
N ALA A 42 -0.03 -23.89 14.09
CA ALA A 42 -1.39 -24.44 14.00
C ALA A 42 -1.70 -25.33 15.21
N LEU A 43 -1.83 -24.72 16.40
CA LEU A 43 -2.12 -25.46 17.64
C LEU A 43 -3.51 -26.10 17.65
N GLN A 44 -4.49 -25.43 17.05
CA GLN A 44 -5.89 -25.87 16.97
C GLN A 44 -6.51 -25.51 15.61
N PRO A 45 -7.36 -26.37 15.03
CA PRO A 45 -8.04 -26.09 13.76
C PRO A 45 -8.87 -24.80 13.78
N SER A 46 -9.50 -24.50 14.92
CA SER A 46 -10.31 -23.28 15.12
C SER A 46 -9.53 -22.00 14.82
N LEU A 47 -8.24 -21.95 15.13
CA LEU A 47 -7.39 -20.79 14.84
C LEU A 47 -7.19 -20.62 13.33
N GLY A 48 -6.98 -21.71 12.59
CA GLY A 48 -6.90 -21.69 11.13
C GLY A 48 -8.20 -21.22 10.48
N HIS A 49 -9.35 -21.69 10.99
CA HIS A 49 -10.66 -21.21 10.55
C HIS A 49 -10.85 -19.71 10.84
N PHE A 50 -10.39 -19.23 11.99
CA PHE A 50 -10.48 -17.82 12.34
C PHE A 50 -9.65 -16.93 11.40
N PHE A 51 -8.40 -17.32 11.08
CA PHE A 51 -7.59 -16.64 10.06
C PHE A 51 -8.29 -16.61 8.69
N SER A 52 -8.85 -17.75 8.27
CA SER A 52 -9.53 -17.89 7.00
C SER A 52 -10.76 -16.98 6.90
N HIS A 53 -11.58 -16.96 7.95
CA HIS A 53 -12.76 -16.09 8.05
C HIS A 53 -12.38 -14.62 8.01
N VAL A 54 -11.40 -14.18 8.81
CA VAL A 54 -10.92 -12.78 8.79
C VAL A 54 -10.38 -12.42 7.39
N ASN A 55 -9.61 -13.30 6.75
CA ASN A 55 -9.10 -13.03 5.40
C ASN A 55 -10.21 -12.94 4.36
N GLU A 56 -11.28 -13.72 4.48
CA GLU A 56 -12.45 -13.63 3.61
C GLU A 56 -13.23 -12.32 3.79
N GLU A 57 -13.49 -11.93 5.04
CA GLU A 57 -14.12 -10.64 5.36
C GLU A 57 -13.31 -9.46 4.82
N TRP A 58 -11.98 -9.54 4.89
CA TRP A 58 -11.10 -8.53 4.31
C TRP A 58 -11.18 -8.49 2.78
N ARG A 59 -11.12 -9.65 2.10
CA ARG A 59 -11.31 -9.74 0.65
C ARG A 59 -12.64 -9.15 0.19
N ASN A 60 -13.71 -9.43 0.91
CA ASN A 60 -15.06 -8.97 0.58
C ASN A 60 -15.26 -7.50 0.98
N GLY A 61 -14.59 -7.02 2.03
CA GLY A 61 -14.71 -5.67 2.55
C GLY A 61 -14.26 -4.56 1.61
N TYR A 62 -13.49 -4.89 0.56
CA TYR A 62 -13.09 -3.97 -0.52
C TYR A 62 -13.98 -4.04 -1.76
N LYS A 63 -14.81 -5.08 -1.91
CA LYS A 63 -15.71 -5.22 -3.06
C LYS A 63 -16.88 -4.25 -2.91
N LYS A 64 -17.29 -3.61 -4.01
CA LYS A 64 -18.57 -2.88 -4.05
C LYS A 64 -19.70 -3.90 -3.90
N GLY A 65 -20.62 -3.65 -2.98
CA GLY A 65 -21.80 -4.50 -2.80
C GLY A 65 -22.73 -4.45 -4.03
N VAL A 66 -23.72 -5.34 -4.05
CA VAL A 66 -24.73 -5.43 -5.12
C VAL A 66 -25.59 -4.16 -5.22
N SER A 67 -25.70 -3.40 -4.12
CA SER A 67 -26.33 -2.08 -4.12
C SER A 67 -25.31 -0.98 -4.41
N HIS A 68 -25.59 -0.16 -5.44
CA HIS A 68 -24.78 1.00 -5.82
C HIS A 68 -24.67 2.09 -4.74
N THR A 69 -25.40 1.98 -3.63
CA THR A 69 -25.52 3.01 -2.60
C THR A 69 -24.65 2.80 -1.35
N SER A 70 -24.08 1.60 -1.15
CA SER A 70 -23.24 1.32 0.03
C SER A 70 -21.77 1.23 -0.35
N SER A 71 -20.95 2.15 0.18
CA SER A 71 -19.49 2.07 0.06
C SER A 71 -18.96 0.80 0.75
N PRO A 72 -17.93 0.14 0.20
CA PRO A 72 -17.31 -1.03 0.82
C PRO A 72 -16.90 -0.76 2.27
N LYS A 73 -17.04 -1.75 3.16
CA LYS A 73 -16.76 -1.60 4.61
C LYS A 73 -15.33 -1.12 4.89
N LEU A 74 -14.38 -1.54 4.06
CA LEU A 74 -12.95 -1.26 4.23
C LEU A 74 -12.43 -0.25 3.18
N SER A 75 -13.29 0.48 2.47
CA SER A 75 -12.89 1.36 1.35
C SER A 75 -11.91 2.47 1.74
N ASN A 76 -11.89 2.88 3.01
CA ASN A 76 -10.96 3.88 3.53
C ASN A 76 -9.86 3.27 4.41
N VAL A 77 -9.75 1.94 4.48
CA VAL A 77 -8.81 1.26 5.36
C VAL A 77 -7.52 0.93 4.61
N VAL A 78 -6.40 1.43 5.11
CA VAL A 78 -5.04 1.19 4.62
C VAL A 78 -4.29 0.26 5.56
N VAL A 79 -3.59 -0.74 5.02
CA VAL A 79 -2.73 -1.66 5.78
C VAL A 79 -1.33 -1.71 5.21
N VAL A 80 -0.34 -1.43 6.03
CA VAL A 80 1.08 -1.59 5.68
C VAL A 80 1.71 -2.62 6.60
N SER A 81 2.38 -3.61 6.00
CA SER A 81 3.06 -4.68 6.74
C SER A 81 4.57 -4.54 6.59
N ILE A 82 5.30 -4.51 7.70
CA ILE A 82 6.76 -4.58 7.73
C ILE A 82 7.16 -5.94 8.28
N SER A 83 7.77 -6.80 7.47
CA SER A 83 8.25 -8.12 7.91
C SER A 83 9.69 -8.03 8.45
N GLY A 84 10.04 -8.75 9.51
CA GLY A 84 11.43 -8.81 10.02
C GLY A 84 12.45 -9.42 9.05
N GLY A 85 12.00 -10.18 8.05
CA GLY A 85 12.88 -10.75 7.03
C GLY A 85 13.46 -12.10 7.44
N ILE A 86 14.67 -12.42 6.96
CA ILE A 86 15.31 -13.74 7.14
C ILE A 86 15.62 -14.09 8.60
N HIS A 87 15.82 -13.10 9.47
CA HIS A 87 16.11 -13.32 10.90
C HIS A 87 14.84 -13.47 11.75
N ASP A 88 13.64 -13.25 11.19
CA ASP A 88 12.39 -13.53 11.89
C ASP A 88 12.01 -15.01 11.72
N TYR A 89 12.52 -15.84 12.63
CA TYR A 89 12.25 -17.27 12.63
C TYR A 89 10.82 -17.62 13.07
N GLN A 90 10.12 -16.71 13.74
CA GLN A 90 8.74 -16.94 14.20
C GLN A 90 7.75 -16.65 13.05
N ILE A 91 7.93 -15.53 12.35
CA ILE A 91 7.05 -15.05 11.30
C ILE A 91 7.84 -14.88 10.00
N ARG A 92 7.90 -15.95 9.20
CA ARG A 92 8.49 -15.89 7.86
C ARG A 92 7.76 -14.84 7.00
N SER A 93 8.49 -14.15 6.11
CA SER A 93 7.94 -13.06 5.28
C SER A 93 6.67 -13.44 4.52
N ARG A 94 6.53 -14.68 4.06
CA ARG A 94 5.31 -15.16 3.39
C ARG A 94 4.07 -15.11 4.28
N LEU A 95 4.21 -15.34 5.59
CA LEU A 95 3.11 -15.21 6.53
C LEU A 95 2.73 -13.74 6.73
N ALA A 96 3.71 -12.83 6.69
CA ALA A 96 3.49 -11.38 6.81
C ALA A 96 2.96 -10.69 5.54
N ALA A 97 2.78 -11.45 4.45
CA ALA A 97 2.30 -10.95 3.18
C ALA A 97 0.80 -10.64 3.21
N LEU A 98 0.40 -9.60 2.48
CA LEU A 98 -1.00 -9.18 2.33
C LEU A 98 -1.63 -9.67 1.01
N ASP A 99 -0.88 -10.45 0.22
CA ASP A 99 -1.31 -10.94 -1.09
C ASP A 99 -2.64 -11.69 -1.00
N GLY A 100 -3.56 -11.35 -1.92
CA GLY A 100 -4.89 -11.94 -1.95
C GLY A 100 -5.79 -11.56 -0.76
N ILE A 101 -5.38 -10.66 0.13
CA ILE A 101 -6.16 -10.19 1.28
C ILE A 101 -6.47 -8.70 1.13
N VAL A 102 -5.45 -7.88 0.88
CA VAL A 102 -5.56 -6.42 0.72
C VAL A 102 -5.16 -6.05 -0.71
N PRO A 103 -5.98 -5.30 -1.45
CA PRO A 103 -5.59 -4.85 -2.78
C PRO A 103 -4.43 -3.85 -2.69
N SER A 104 -3.57 -3.82 -3.71
CA SER A 104 -2.38 -2.94 -3.77
C SER A 104 -2.71 -1.45 -3.64
N THR A 105 -3.95 -1.05 -3.97
CA THR A 105 -4.45 0.32 -3.79
C THR A 105 -4.67 0.71 -2.34
N HIS A 106 -4.72 -0.25 -1.41
CA HIS A 106 -5.02 -0.05 0.02
C HIS A 106 -3.93 -0.61 0.92
N GLY A 107 -2.87 -1.19 0.39
CA GLY A 107 -1.82 -1.73 1.24
C GLY A 107 -0.69 -2.41 0.49
N PHE A 108 0.39 -2.65 1.22
CA PHE A 108 1.55 -3.37 0.73
C PHE A 108 2.35 -3.96 1.89
N MET A 109 3.22 -4.92 1.57
CA MET A 109 4.25 -5.43 2.48
C MET A 109 5.62 -4.90 2.05
N VAL A 110 6.49 -4.61 3.02
CA VAL A 110 7.91 -4.32 2.82
C VAL A 110 8.75 -5.11 3.83
N GLY A 111 9.89 -5.66 3.41
CA GLY A 111 10.84 -6.28 4.34
C GLY A 111 11.61 -5.22 5.12
N SER A 112 11.97 -5.48 6.37
CA SER A 112 12.69 -4.52 7.21
C SER A 112 14.00 -4.04 6.57
N SER A 113 14.75 -4.94 5.93
CA SER A 113 15.98 -4.62 5.18
C SER A 113 15.74 -3.88 3.85
N SER A 114 14.49 -3.82 3.39
CA SER A 114 14.06 -3.04 2.23
C SER A 114 13.43 -1.71 2.62
N VAL A 115 13.25 -1.46 3.93
CA VAL A 115 12.76 -0.18 4.41
C VAL A 115 13.85 0.87 4.20
N LYS A 116 13.48 2.05 3.67
CA LYS A 116 14.40 3.16 3.45
C LYS A 116 15.15 3.49 4.75
N ASN A 117 16.48 3.64 4.66
CA ASN A 117 17.39 3.86 5.81
C ASN A 117 17.50 2.70 6.82
N VAL A 118 16.96 1.52 6.49
CA VAL A 118 17.02 0.32 7.34
C VAL A 118 17.61 -0.83 6.52
N TRP A 119 18.84 -1.24 6.84
CA TRP A 119 19.59 -2.21 6.02
C TRP A 119 19.64 -3.60 6.66
N LEU A 120 18.85 -3.81 7.71
CA LEU A 120 18.93 -4.97 8.58
C LEU A 120 17.66 -5.80 8.56
N SER A 121 17.83 -7.11 8.40
CA SER A 121 16.80 -8.07 8.80
C SER A 121 16.80 -8.20 10.32
N MET A 122 15.61 -8.27 10.90
CA MET A 122 15.37 -8.24 12.34
C MET A 122 14.80 -9.55 12.82
N GLU A 123 15.24 -9.96 14.01
CA GLU A 123 14.54 -10.96 14.79
C GLU A 123 13.12 -10.47 15.13
N HIS A 124 12.21 -11.43 15.35
CA HIS A 124 10.82 -11.22 15.68
C HIS A 124 10.55 -10.10 16.70
N GLN A 125 11.31 -10.06 17.81
CA GLN A 125 11.13 -9.04 18.85
C GLN A 125 11.95 -7.79 18.56
N SER A 126 13.16 -7.96 18.03
CA SER A 126 14.07 -6.87 17.70
C SER A 126 13.51 -5.86 16.70
N ILE A 127 12.49 -6.23 15.92
CA ILE A 127 11.75 -5.30 15.06
C ILE A 127 11.13 -4.10 15.81
N LEU A 128 10.86 -4.25 17.11
CA LEU A 128 10.23 -3.21 17.92
C LEU A 128 11.21 -2.12 18.39
N TRP A 129 12.48 -2.48 18.59
CA TRP A 129 13.47 -1.60 19.22
C TRP A 129 14.71 -1.36 18.38
N CYS A 130 14.83 -1.97 17.19
CA CYS A 130 15.92 -1.62 16.31
C CYS A 130 15.81 -0.14 15.91
N ASN A 131 16.83 0.64 16.31
CA ASN A 131 16.79 2.09 16.22
C ASN A 131 16.56 2.61 14.79
N GLN A 132 17.18 2.00 13.78
CA GLN A 132 17.00 2.41 12.38
C GLN A 132 15.52 2.32 11.96
N LEU A 133 14.85 1.21 12.29
CA LEU A 133 13.45 1.01 11.93
C LEU A 133 12.52 1.84 12.81
N ALA A 134 12.74 1.90 14.12
CA ALA A 134 11.92 2.68 15.04
C ALA A 134 11.88 4.16 14.64
N VAL A 135 13.04 4.74 14.33
CA VAL A 135 13.17 6.13 13.84
C VAL A 135 12.45 6.29 12.50
N GLN A 136 12.66 5.39 11.53
CA GLN A 136 12.02 5.49 10.22
C GLN A 136 10.49 5.37 10.30
N VAL A 137 9.98 4.47 11.14
CA VAL A 137 8.55 4.33 11.40
C VAL A 137 8.01 5.59 12.06
N ALA A 138 8.67 6.14 13.08
CA ALA A 138 8.24 7.38 13.74
C ALA A 138 8.12 8.55 12.74
N HIS A 139 9.13 8.76 11.89
CA HIS A 139 9.08 9.77 10.83
C HIS A 139 7.94 9.53 9.84
N THR A 140 7.70 8.26 9.47
CA THR A 140 6.60 7.88 8.57
C THR A 140 5.25 8.22 9.19
N LEU A 141 5.03 7.86 10.46
CA LEU A 141 3.78 8.14 11.17
C LEU A 141 3.53 9.64 11.35
N LEU A 142 4.57 10.43 11.62
CA LEU A 142 4.44 11.88 11.69
C LEU A 142 4.10 12.50 10.33
N SER A 143 4.68 11.97 9.25
CA SER A 143 4.43 12.43 7.87
C SER A 143 3.01 12.13 7.36
N MET A 144 2.23 11.35 8.11
CA MET A 144 0.84 11.00 7.80
C MET A 144 -0.18 12.01 8.32
N ILE A 145 0.26 12.97 9.13
CA ILE A 145 -0.59 14.03 9.68
C ILE A 145 -0.63 15.20 8.69
N ASP A 146 -1.84 15.65 8.37
CA ASP A 146 -2.06 16.84 7.57
C ASP A 146 -1.61 18.09 8.35
N PRO A 147 -0.69 18.91 7.80
CA PRO A 147 -0.20 20.09 8.50
C PRO A 147 -1.27 21.17 8.70
N VAL A 148 -2.35 21.16 7.91
CA VAL A 148 -3.44 22.14 8.01
C VAL A 148 -4.39 21.75 9.14
N ASP A 149 -4.93 20.53 9.07
CA ASP A 149 -6.00 20.07 9.97
C ASP A 149 -5.47 19.38 11.24
N ARG A 150 -4.16 19.07 11.28
CA ARG A 150 -3.50 18.29 12.35
C ARG A 150 -4.13 16.92 12.60
N GLN A 151 -4.78 16.36 11.57
CA GLN A 151 -5.40 15.03 11.57
C GLN A 151 -4.71 14.12 10.54
N PRO A 152 -4.77 12.78 10.70
CA PRO A 152 -4.31 11.88 9.65
C PRO A 152 -5.00 12.14 8.31
N PHE A 153 -4.29 12.00 7.19
CA PHE A 153 -4.89 12.20 5.86
C PHE A 153 -6.13 11.32 5.64
N LEU A 154 -7.23 11.93 5.19
CA LEU A 154 -8.49 11.21 4.95
C LEU A 154 -8.38 10.24 3.76
N SER A 155 -7.78 10.68 2.65
CA SER A 155 -7.61 9.88 1.43
C SER A 155 -6.73 8.65 1.68
N SER A 156 -7.27 7.45 1.39
CA SER A 156 -6.52 6.19 1.44
C SER A 156 -5.35 6.19 0.45
N GLN A 157 -5.53 6.77 -0.73
CA GLN A 157 -4.48 6.90 -1.75
C GLN A 157 -3.31 7.77 -1.27
N LYS A 158 -3.60 8.92 -0.66
CA LYS A 158 -2.57 9.80 -0.09
C LYS A 158 -1.80 9.09 1.03
N ARG A 159 -2.51 8.34 1.88
CA ARG A 159 -1.91 7.53 2.94
C ARG A 159 -0.99 6.43 2.41
N VAL A 160 -1.44 5.64 1.44
CA VAL A 160 -0.61 4.62 0.78
C VAL A 160 0.61 5.26 0.13
N PHE A 161 0.44 6.39 -0.57
CA PHE A 161 1.54 7.11 -1.20
C PHE A 161 2.60 7.57 -0.18
N VAL A 162 2.18 8.16 0.94
CA VAL A 162 3.11 8.59 2.00
C VAL A 162 3.85 7.41 2.59
N PHE A 163 3.17 6.31 2.90
CA PHE A 163 3.83 5.08 3.36
C PHE A 163 4.82 4.54 2.35
N ALA A 164 4.45 4.45 1.08
CA ALA A 164 5.33 3.97 0.02
C ALA A 164 6.57 4.87 -0.12
N LYS A 165 6.38 6.19 -0.18
CA LYS A 165 7.47 7.17 -0.26
C LYS A 165 8.42 7.11 0.93
N MET A 166 7.88 6.92 2.13
CA MET A 166 8.66 6.94 3.36
C MET A 166 9.32 5.59 3.65
N LEU A 167 8.69 4.47 3.31
CA LEU A 167 9.20 3.15 3.66
C LEU A 167 9.91 2.45 2.51
N GLN A 168 9.52 2.61 1.26
CA GLN A 168 10.16 1.87 0.17
C GLN A 168 11.43 2.58 -0.28
N SER A 169 12.54 1.84 -0.30
CA SER A 169 13.84 2.29 -0.81
C SER A 169 13.85 2.50 -2.34
N VAL A 170 12.96 1.80 -3.05
CA VAL A 170 12.70 1.95 -4.49
C VAL A 170 11.19 2.18 -4.66
N VAL A 171 10.78 3.29 -5.28
CA VAL A 171 9.36 3.52 -5.60
C VAL A 171 8.97 2.60 -6.77
N PRO A 172 8.01 1.66 -6.60
CA PRO A 172 7.53 0.82 -7.69
C PRO A 172 6.97 1.69 -8.83
N GLN A 173 7.31 1.35 -10.07
CA GLN A 173 6.82 2.06 -11.26
C GLN A 173 5.28 2.10 -11.34
N SER A 174 4.59 1.17 -10.67
CA SER A 174 3.13 1.15 -10.54
C SER A 174 2.54 2.25 -9.64
N LEU A 175 3.34 3.17 -9.08
CA LEU A 175 2.87 4.40 -8.42
C LEU A 175 3.09 5.66 -9.27
N SER A 176 3.76 5.54 -10.43
CA SER A 176 4.01 6.68 -11.33
C SER A 176 2.74 7.26 -11.97
N TRP A 177 1.68 6.46 -12.10
CA TRP A 177 0.38 6.87 -12.66
C TRP A 177 -0.38 7.88 -11.78
N MET A 178 -0.07 7.99 -10.48
CA MET A 178 -0.70 8.99 -9.60
C MET A 178 -0.22 10.42 -9.85
N ASN A 179 0.81 10.62 -10.69
CA ASN A 179 1.26 11.95 -11.11
C ASN A 179 0.41 12.55 -12.26
N HIS A 180 -0.56 11.81 -12.81
CA HIS A 180 -1.38 12.23 -13.95
C HIS A 180 -2.87 12.49 -13.61
N VAL A 181 -3.16 13.09 -12.46
CA VAL A 181 -4.48 13.73 -12.22
C VAL A 181 -4.31 15.23 -12.38
N SER A 182 -4.68 15.73 -13.56
CA SER A 182 -4.47 17.07 -14.08
C SER A 182 -4.91 18.20 -13.16
N GLY A 183 -4.01 19.18 -12.96
CA GLY A 183 -4.40 20.55 -12.73
C GLY A 183 -4.99 21.12 -14.02
N SER A 184 -6.31 21.31 -14.04
CA SER A 184 -7.00 22.14 -15.03
C SER A 184 -6.60 23.59 -14.78
N GLN A 185 -5.87 24.20 -15.71
CA GLN A 185 -5.94 25.64 -15.93
C GLN A 185 -6.20 25.92 -17.41
N SER A 186 -7.40 26.43 -17.66
CA SER A 186 -7.78 27.14 -18.87
C SER A 186 -7.20 28.55 -18.84
N SER A 187 -6.57 28.97 -19.94
CA SER A 187 -6.71 30.34 -20.43
C SER A 187 -6.52 30.35 -21.95
N ASN A 188 -7.61 30.71 -22.64
CA ASN A 188 -7.58 31.17 -24.02
C ASN A 188 -6.69 32.42 -24.12
N PHE A 189 -5.96 32.61 -25.23
CA PHE A 189 -6.06 33.82 -26.06
C PHE A 189 -5.14 33.78 -27.30
N LEU A 190 -5.78 34.05 -28.44
CA LEU A 190 -5.36 34.71 -29.68
C LEU A 190 -4.35 34.09 -30.66
N ALA A 191 -4.84 34.03 -31.89
CA ALA A 191 -4.23 33.62 -33.14
C ALA A 191 -3.28 34.67 -33.74
N SER A 192 -2.37 34.22 -34.60
CA SER A 192 -2.16 34.85 -35.91
C SER A 192 -1.40 33.91 -36.87
N ASP A 193 -1.99 33.74 -38.05
CA ASP A 193 -1.46 33.10 -39.25
C ASP A 193 -0.07 33.61 -39.68
N THR A 194 0.72 32.73 -40.29
CA THR A 194 1.42 33.06 -41.55
C THR A 194 1.73 31.78 -42.36
N ARG A 195 1.15 31.71 -43.57
CA ARG A 195 1.61 30.91 -44.72
C ARG A 195 2.90 31.58 -45.25
N GLU A 196 3.86 30.99 -45.97
CA GLU A 196 3.75 30.16 -47.18
C GLU A 196 5.18 29.76 -47.68
N ALA A 197 5.25 28.86 -48.67
CA ALA A 197 6.35 28.55 -49.61
C ALA A 197 7.52 27.69 -49.10
N GLY A 198 8.04 26.67 -49.80
CA GLY A 198 7.87 26.21 -51.18
C GLY A 198 9.24 25.69 -51.67
N GLY A 199 9.34 24.44 -52.12
CA GLY A 199 10.60 23.92 -52.70
C GLY A 199 10.77 22.40 -52.61
N THR A 200 10.64 21.73 -53.76
CA THR A 200 10.64 20.28 -54.00
C THR A 200 12.02 19.77 -54.44
N ILE A 201 12.18 18.43 -54.50
CA ILE A 201 13.13 17.59 -55.29
C ILE A 201 14.32 17.05 -54.45
N SER A 202 14.71 15.76 -54.38
CA SER A 202 14.39 14.51 -55.11
C SER A 202 14.85 13.27 -54.29
N PHE A 203 14.09 12.17 -54.40
CA PHE A 203 14.52 10.77 -54.65
C PHE A 203 15.75 10.17 -53.94
N PHE A 204 15.55 9.11 -53.15
CA PHE A 204 15.73 7.73 -53.62
C PHE A 204 15.04 6.74 -52.65
N SER A 205 14.83 5.55 -53.16
CA SER A 205 13.69 4.66 -52.94
C SER A 205 14.08 3.31 -52.33
N LEU A 206 13.07 2.60 -51.80
CA LEU A 206 12.94 1.11 -51.74
C LEU A 206 13.93 0.39 -50.78
N LEU A 207 13.60 -0.60 -49.94
CA LEU A 207 12.55 -1.63 -49.93
C LEU A 207 12.47 -2.24 -48.49
N HIS A 208 11.26 -2.60 -48.05
CA HIS A 208 10.92 -3.62 -47.03
C HIS A 208 11.26 -5.06 -47.53
N PRO A 209 11.01 -6.22 -46.85
CA PRO A 209 10.43 -6.51 -45.52
C PRO A 209 11.08 -7.70 -44.71
N LEU A 210 10.53 -7.92 -43.49
CA LEU A 210 10.16 -9.17 -42.77
C LEU A 210 10.87 -10.54 -43.01
N HIS A 211 11.28 -11.17 -41.89
CA HIS A 211 11.15 -12.57 -41.38
C HIS A 211 12.43 -12.92 -40.59
N ASN A 212 12.36 -13.31 -39.31
CA ASN A 212 11.84 -14.58 -38.78
C ASN A 212 11.50 -14.45 -37.29
#